data_AF-A0A7J0FRF0-F1
#
_entry.id   AF-A0A7J0FRF0-F1
#
_cell.length_a   1.000
_cell.length_b   1.000
_cell.length_c   1.000
_cell.angle_alpha   90.00
_cell.angle_beta   90.00
_cell.angle_gamma   90.00
#
_symmetry.space_group_name_H-M   'P 1'
#
loop_
_entity.id
_entity.type
_entity.pdbx_description
1 polymer ?
#
loop_
_entity_poly.entity_id
_entity_poly.type
_entity_poly.pdbx_seq_one_letter_code
_entity_poly.pdbx_strand_id
1 'polypeptide(L)'
;MFLIMNTAAVREQFSNGYLLIATSGGLNQQRTGITDAVVVAWILNATLVVPALDHYSFWKDDSDFPNIFDVNWFISTLSKDVTIVKRVPDKVMRSMEKPPYTMRVPRKSEPDYYLDQVLPILLRRRVVQLTKFDYRLANNLDEELQKLRCRVNYHALRFTKPIRDLGQKLVSRMRKMTNRFIAVHLRFEPDMLAFSGCYYGGGDKERYELGEIRKRWITLPDLSPEGERKRGKCPLTPHEVGLMLRALGFGNDTYLYVASGEIYGGEETLKPLCELFPNFYTKEMLAGEELQTFLPFSSRLAAIDYIVSDESDVFVTNNNGNMAKILAGRR
;
A
#
# COMPACT_ATOMS: atom_id res chain seq x y z
N MET A 1 -37.22 -12.33 -31.95
CA MET A 1 -35.93 -12.33 -32.67
C MET A 1 -34.91 -11.64 -31.77
N PHE A 2 -34.34 -12.39 -30.82
CA PHE A 2 -33.34 -11.89 -29.88
C PHE A 2 -31.95 -12.16 -30.46
N LEU A 3 -31.20 -11.10 -30.76
CA LEU A 3 -29.80 -11.20 -31.14
C LEU A 3 -28.97 -11.52 -29.89
N ILE A 4 -28.45 -12.74 -29.85
CA ILE A 4 -27.41 -13.15 -28.90
C ILE A 4 -26.12 -12.45 -29.32
N MET A 5 -25.71 -11.44 -28.55
CA MET A 5 -24.35 -10.90 -28.64
C MET A 5 -23.40 -11.95 -28.08
N ASN A 6 -22.75 -12.64 -29.02
CA ASN A 6 -21.70 -13.59 -28.80
C ASN A 6 -20.48 -12.85 -28.21
N THR A 7 -20.31 -12.86 -26.88
CA THR A 7 -19.07 -12.43 -26.23
C THR A 7 -17.98 -13.41 -26.58
N ALA A 8 -17.15 -13.07 -27.56
CA ALA A 8 -16.00 -13.86 -27.96
C ALA A 8 -15.11 -14.10 -26.73
N ALA A 9 -14.95 -15.37 -26.36
CA ALA A 9 -13.94 -15.81 -25.43
C ALA A 9 -12.56 -15.37 -25.94
N VAL A 10 -11.84 -14.60 -25.14
CA VAL A 10 -10.41 -14.35 -25.36
C VAL A 10 -9.72 -15.71 -25.36
N ARG A 11 -9.03 -16.03 -26.47
CA ARG A 11 -8.46 -17.35 -26.76
C ARG A 11 -7.57 -17.84 -25.62
N GLU A 12 -7.88 -19.02 -25.10
CA GLU A 12 -7.12 -19.80 -24.10
C GLU A 12 -5.79 -20.37 -24.65
N GLN A 13 -5.25 -19.84 -25.75
CA GLN A 13 -4.08 -20.42 -26.41
C GLN A 13 -2.78 -19.80 -25.88
N PHE A 14 -2.06 -20.60 -25.07
CA PHE A 14 -0.69 -20.45 -24.55
C PHE A 14 -0.50 -19.63 -23.25
N SER A 15 -1.19 -20.03 -22.17
CA SER A 15 -0.77 -19.68 -20.80
C SER A 15 -0.09 -20.87 -20.13
N ASN A 16 1.01 -20.63 -19.41
CA ASN A 16 1.77 -21.67 -18.70
C ASN A 16 1.03 -22.20 -17.45
N GLY A 17 -0.03 -21.53 -16.99
CA GLY A 17 -0.83 -21.93 -15.84
C GLY A 17 -1.49 -20.74 -15.14
N TYR A 18 -2.05 -20.99 -13.96
CA TYR A 18 -2.68 -19.98 -13.12
C TYR A 18 -1.79 -19.60 -11.94
N LEU A 19 -1.51 -18.30 -11.83
CA LEU A 19 -0.73 -17.75 -10.73
C LEU A 19 -1.67 -17.14 -9.69
N LEU A 20 -1.69 -17.72 -8.50
CA LEU A 20 -2.37 -17.19 -7.32
C LEU A 20 -1.37 -16.39 -6.48
N ILE A 21 -1.83 -15.28 -5.93
CA ILE A 21 -1.00 -14.38 -5.13
C ILE A 21 -1.70 -14.13 -3.80
N ALA A 22 -1.00 -14.42 -2.70
CA ALA A 22 -1.39 -13.94 -1.37
C ALA A 22 -0.41 -12.84 -0.96
N THR A 23 -0.89 -11.60 -0.95
CA THR A 23 -0.10 -10.42 -0.60
C THR A 23 0.24 -10.38 0.90
N SER A 24 1.04 -9.42 1.33
CA SER A 24 1.35 -9.19 2.74
C SER A 24 1.59 -7.73 3.07
N GLY A 25 1.33 -7.37 4.32
CA GLY A 25 1.58 -6.03 4.87
C GLY A 25 0.41 -5.08 4.70
N GLY A 26 0.64 -3.78 4.88
CA GLY A 26 -0.41 -2.75 4.78
C GLY A 26 -0.75 -2.40 3.33
N LEU A 27 -1.82 -1.64 3.10
CA LEU A 27 -2.33 -1.27 1.77
C LEU A 27 -1.22 -0.97 0.75
N ASN A 28 -0.32 -0.03 1.07
CA ASN A 28 0.72 0.41 0.14
C ASN A 28 1.79 -0.67 -0.12
N GLN A 29 2.03 -1.58 0.82
CA GLN A 29 2.90 -2.74 0.61
C GLN A 29 2.21 -3.80 -0.26
N GLN A 30 0.92 -4.05 -0.03
CA GLN A 30 0.11 -4.93 -0.87
C GLN A 30 0.03 -4.39 -2.29
N ARG A 31 -0.11 -3.06 -2.47
CA ARG A 31 -0.12 -2.38 -3.77
C ARG A 31 1.18 -2.64 -4.57
N THR A 32 2.34 -2.58 -3.91
CA THR A 32 3.62 -3.00 -4.52
C THR A 32 3.62 -4.49 -4.86
N GLY A 33 3.13 -5.36 -3.95
CA GLY A 33 3.03 -6.80 -4.19
C GLY A 33 2.15 -7.16 -5.39
N ILE A 34 1.00 -6.50 -5.54
CA ILE A 34 0.10 -6.68 -6.69
C ILE A 34 0.77 -6.20 -7.98
N THR A 35 1.49 -5.08 -7.91
CA THR A 35 2.26 -4.55 -9.04
C THR A 35 3.30 -5.57 -9.52
N ASP A 36 4.10 -6.09 -8.60
CA ASP A 36 5.09 -7.13 -8.88
C ASP A 36 4.44 -8.42 -9.41
N ALA A 37 3.27 -8.79 -8.91
CA ALA A 37 2.55 -9.99 -9.32
C ALA A 37 2.12 -9.95 -10.79
N VAL A 38 1.66 -8.80 -11.29
CA VAL A 38 1.33 -8.64 -12.71
C VAL A 38 2.58 -8.83 -13.57
N VAL A 39 3.70 -8.24 -13.17
CA VAL A 39 4.97 -8.38 -13.90
C VAL A 39 5.47 -9.83 -13.87
N VAL A 40 5.37 -10.51 -12.73
CA VAL A 40 5.73 -11.93 -12.63
C VAL A 40 4.82 -12.79 -13.50
N ALA A 41 3.52 -12.51 -13.56
CA ALA A 41 2.61 -13.22 -14.45
C ALA A 41 3.00 -13.01 -15.93
N TRP A 42 3.44 -11.81 -16.30
CA TRP A 42 3.99 -11.52 -17.63
C TRP A 42 5.28 -12.34 -17.91
N ILE A 43 6.25 -12.32 -16.99
CA ILE A 43 7.52 -13.07 -17.11
C ILE A 43 7.26 -14.56 -17.31
N LEU A 44 6.31 -15.11 -16.54
CA LEU A 44 5.96 -16.52 -16.58
C LEU A 44 5.01 -16.88 -17.73
N ASN A 45 4.55 -15.92 -18.53
CA ASN A 45 3.44 -16.07 -19.47
C ASN A 45 2.26 -16.85 -18.84
N ALA A 46 1.85 -16.41 -17.65
CA ALA A 46 0.85 -17.05 -16.81
C ALA A 46 -0.44 -16.23 -16.75
N THR A 47 -1.56 -16.93 -16.51
CA THR A 47 -2.83 -16.29 -16.20
C THR A 47 -2.82 -15.86 -14.74
N LEU A 48 -2.85 -14.56 -14.48
CA LEU A 48 -2.96 -14.04 -13.11
C LEU A 48 -4.39 -14.22 -12.61
N VAL A 49 -4.53 -14.74 -11.39
CA VAL A 49 -5.80 -14.68 -10.67
C VAL A 49 -5.79 -13.42 -9.80
N VAL A 50 -6.92 -12.71 -9.72
CA VAL A 50 -7.07 -11.51 -8.88
C VAL A 50 -6.46 -11.77 -7.50
N PRO A 51 -5.45 -10.98 -7.06
CA PRO A 51 -4.71 -11.26 -5.84
C PRO A 51 -5.58 -11.29 -4.58
N ALA A 52 -5.25 -12.19 -3.66
CA ALA A 52 -5.80 -12.21 -2.32
C ALA A 52 -5.06 -11.19 -1.43
N LEU A 53 -5.84 -10.41 -0.68
CA LEU A 53 -5.32 -9.44 0.27
C LEU A 53 -4.99 -10.08 1.62
N ASP A 54 -4.17 -9.39 2.40
CA ASP A 54 -3.68 -9.91 3.67
C ASP A 54 -4.64 -9.58 4.82
N HIS A 55 -5.29 -10.60 5.38
CA HIS A 55 -6.22 -10.45 6.51
C HIS A 55 -5.59 -10.73 7.87
N TYR A 56 -4.42 -11.38 7.90
CA TYR A 56 -3.91 -12.05 9.10
C TYR A 56 -2.65 -11.42 9.69
N SER A 57 -2.05 -10.44 9.02
CA SER A 57 -0.88 -9.74 9.53
C SER A 57 -1.22 -8.64 10.54
N PHE A 58 -0.29 -7.70 10.72
CA PHE A 58 -0.36 -6.64 11.72
C PHE A 58 -1.62 -5.77 11.62
N TRP A 59 -2.12 -5.54 10.41
CA TRP A 59 -3.21 -4.59 10.13
C TRP A 59 -4.61 -5.15 10.36
N LYS A 60 -4.76 -6.49 10.40
CA LYS A 60 -6.01 -7.22 10.67
C LYS A 60 -7.24 -6.66 9.95
N ASP A 61 -7.09 -6.32 8.67
CA ASP A 61 -8.16 -5.80 7.82
C ASP A 61 -8.80 -6.96 7.03
N ASP A 62 -10.11 -7.10 7.07
CA ASP A 62 -10.88 -8.14 6.40
C ASP A 62 -11.37 -7.74 4.98
N SER A 63 -10.87 -6.63 4.44
CA SER A 63 -11.17 -6.21 3.07
C SER A 63 -10.49 -7.10 2.03
N ASP A 64 -11.29 -7.65 1.13
CA ASP A 64 -10.81 -8.30 -0.08
C ASP A 64 -10.48 -7.28 -1.18
N PHE A 65 -9.80 -7.74 -2.24
CA PHE A 65 -9.48 -6.95 -3.43
C PHE A 65 -10.65 -6.10 -3.97
N PRO A 66 -11.87 -6.65 -4.21
CA PRO A 66 -13.01 -5.87 -4.71
C PRO A 66 -13.53 -4.81 -3.74
N ASN A 67 -13.17 -4.85 -2.45
CA ASN A 67 -13.57 -3.81 -1.51
C ASN A 67 -12.67 -2.57 -1.64
N ILE A 68 -11.41 -2.75 -2.04
CA ILE A 68 -10.41 -1.67 -2.12
C ILE A 68 -10.21 -1.21 -3.56
N PHE A 69 -10.07 -2.13 -4.51
CA PHE A 69 -9.77 -1.85 -5.91
C PHE A 69 -10.90 -2.28 -6.86
N ASP A 70 -11.07 -1.54 -7.94
CA ASP A 70 -12.03 -1.86 -8.99
C ASP A 70 -11.52 -3.03 -9.87
N VAL A 71 -12.06 -4.22 -9.62
CA VAL A 71 -11.66 -5.46 -10.30
C VAL A 71 -11.86 -5.39 -11.81
N ASN A 72 -12.99 -4.84 -12.28
CA ASN A 72 -13.28 -4.81 -13.70
C ASN A 72 -12.34 -3.84 -14.43
N TRP A 73 -12.07 -2.69 -13.81
CA TRP A 73 -11.06 -1.74 -14.31
C TRP A 73 -9.66 -2.35 -14.34
N PHE A 74 -9.26 -3.05 -13.27
CA PHE A 74 -7.96 -3.73 -13.19
C PHE A 74 -7.78 -4.74 -14.33
N ILE A 75 -8.78 -5.60 -14.56
CA ILE A 75 -8.74 -6.62 -15.63
C ILE A 75 -8.73 -5.95 -17.02
N SER A 76 -9.61 -4.99 -17.26
CA SER A 76 -9.72 -4.37 -18.60
C SER A 76 -8.48 -3.55 -18.97
N THR A 77 -7.92 -2.82 -18.01
CA THR A 77 -6.73 -1.97 -18.21
C THR A 77 -5.49 -2.80 -18.57
N LEU A 78 -5.36 -4.01 -18.02
CA LEU A 78 -4.21 -4.89 -18.21
C LEU A 78 -4.44 -5.99 -19.23
N SER A 79 -5.60 -6.01 -19.90
CA SER A 79 -6.02 -7.09 -20.82
C SER A 79 -5.08 -7.32 -22.02
N LYS A 80 -4.29 -6.30 -22.39
CA LYS A 80 -3.28 -6.40 -23.46
C LYS A 80 -1.92 -6.89 -22.97
N ASP A 81 -1.69 -6.88 -21.66
CA ASP A 81 -0.41 -7.21 -21.04
C ASP A 81 -0.44 -8.63 -20.45
N VAL A 82 -1.45 -8.92 -19.64
CA VAL A 82 -1.56 -10.18 -18.90
C VAL A 82 -3.02 -10.61 -18.88
N THR A 83 -3.27 -11.91 -19.08
CA THR A 83 -4.62 -12.46 -18.89
C THR A 83 -4.92 -12.52 -17.40
N ILE A 84 -5.95 -11.79 -16.95
CA ILE A 84 -6.37 -11.76 -15.55
C ILE A 84 -7.78 -12.32 -15.39
N VAL A 85 -7.95 -13.27 -14.46
CA VAL A 85 -9.25 -13.88 -14.14
C VAL A 85 -9.60 -13.69 -12.66
N LYS A 86 -10.91 -13.63 -12.35
CA LYS A 86 -11.39 -13.46 -10.97
C LYS A 86 -11.13 -14.68 -10.09
N ARG A 87 -11.13 -15.88 -10.67
CA ARG A 87 -10.88 -17.15 -10.01
C ARG A 87 -10.34 -18.16 -11.02
N VAL A 88 -9.65 -19.19 -10.53
CA VAL A 88 -9.30 -20.34 -11.36
C VAL A 88 -10.59 -21.00 -11.86
N PRO A 89 -10.71 -21.36 -13.15
CA PRO A 89 -11.90 -22.03 -13.66
C PRO A 89 -12.18 -23.34 -12.93
N ASP A 90 -13.46 -23.59 -12.61
CA ASP A 90 -13.88 -24.78 -11.83
C ASP A 90 -13.45 -26.09 -12.49
N LYS A 91 -13.46 -26.14 -13.83
CA LYS A 91 -12.98 -27.30 -14.61
C LYS A 91 -11.48 -27.58 -14.36
N VAL A 92 -10.66 -26.53 -14.27
CA VAL A 92 -9.24 -26.65 -13.96
C VAL A 92 -9.08 -27.17 -12.53
N MET A 93 -9.73 -26.53 -11.56
CA MET A 93 -9.67 -26.95 -10.15
C MET A 93 -10.11 -28.40 -9.94
N ARG A 94 -11.21 -28.83 -10.56
CA ARG A 94 -11.72 -30.22 -10.46
C ARG A 94 -10.82 -31.25 -11.14
N SER A 95 -10.05 -30.84 -12.15
CA SER A 95 -9.11 -31.72 -12.85
C SER A 95 -7.80 -31.93 -12.09
N MET A 96 -7.55 -31.15 -11.03
CA MET A 96 -6.33 -31.26 -10.25
C MET A 96 -6.42 -32.40 -9.23
N GLU A 97 -5.43 -33.29 -9.25
CA GLU A 97 -5.29 -34.36 -8.25
C GLU A 97 -4.85 -33.83 -6.87
N LYS A 98 -4.21 -32.66 -6.84
CA LYS A 98 -3.62 -32.03 -5.65
C LYS A 98 -4.05 -30.57 -5.57
N PRO A 99 -4.15 -29.99 -4.36
CA PRO A 99 -4.42 -28.57 -4.22
C PRO A 99 -3.33 -27.71 -4.90
N PRO A 100 -3.61 -26.41 -5.15
CA PRO A 100 -2.62 -25.48 -5.67
C PRO A 100 -1.30 -25.57 -4.91
N TYR A 101 -0.18 -25.59 -5.65
CA TYR A 101 1.12 -25.70 -5.01
C TYR A 101 1.54 -24.35 -4.42
N THR A 102 1.81 -24.33 -3.12
CA THR A 102 2.15 -23.10 -2.41
C THR A 102 3.64 -22.98 -2.19
N MET A 103 4.22 -21.81 -2.49
CA MET A 103 5.61 -21.52 -2.20
C MET A 103 5.84 -20.06 -1.78
N ARG A 104 7.03 -19.80 -1.23
CA ARG A 104 7.49 -18.45 -0.88
C ARG A 104 8.78 -18.17 -1.64
N VAL A 105 8.70 -17.23 -2.58
CA VAL A 105 9.85 -16.72 -3.35
C VAL A 105 10.72 -15.84 -2.44
N PRO A 106 12.06 -15.83 -2.49
CA PRO A 106 12.88 -14.87 -1.74
C PRO A 106 12.53 -13.40 -2.05
N ARG A 107 12.85 -12.49 -1.14
CA ARG A 107 12.63 -11.05 -1.41
C ARG A 107 13.60 -10.57 -2.48
N LYS A 108 13.14 -9.66 -3.34
CA LYS A 108 13.91 -9.07 -4.45
C LYS A 108 14.53 -10.12 -5.39
N SER A 109 13.78 -11.17 -5.73
CA SER A 109 14.24 -12.17 -6.68
C SER A 109 14.25 -11.60 -8.10
N GLU A 110 15.31 -11.88 -8.85
CA GLU A 110 15.45 -11.48 -10.26
C GLU A 110 14.50 -12.26 -11.18
N PRO A 111 14.20 -11.77 -12.40
CA PRO A 111 13.36 -12.48 -13.37
C PRO A 111 13.76 -13.95 -13.59
N ASP A 112 15.06 -14.24 -13.68
CA ASP A 112 15.59 -15.60 -13.88
C ASP A 112 15.20 -16.55 -12.76
N TYR A 113 15.09 -16.08 -11.51
CA TYR A 113 14.60 -16.93 -10.42
C TYR A 113 13.18 -17.43 -10.69
N TYR A 114 12.32 -16.60 -11.26
CA TYR A 114 10.96 -17.00 -11.59
C TYR A 114 10.96 -18.02 -12.73
N LEU A 115 11.78 -17.82 -13.76
CA LEU A 115 11.91 -18.75 -14.89
C LEU A 115 12.52 -20.09 -14.45
N ASP A 116 13.49 -20.09 -13.55
CA ASP A 116 14.21 -21.29 -13.14
C ASP A 116 13.49 -22.07 -12.03
N GLN A 117 12.84 -21.36 -11.09
CA GLN A 117 12.30 -21.98 -9.88
C GLN A 117 10.78 -22.05 -9.87
N VAL A 118 10.09 -21.04 -10.42
CA VAL A 118 8.62 -20.96 -10.36
C VAL A 118 7.99 -21.59 -11.60
N LEU A 119 8.52 -21.30 -12.79
CA LEU A 119 7.96 -21.79 -14.06
C LEU A 119 7.91 -23.32 -14.16
N PRO A 120 8.96 -24.10 -13.79
CA PRO A 120 8.89 -25.56 -13.90
C PRO A 120 7.82 -26.16 -12.98
N ILE A 121 7.59 -25.53 -11.82
CA ILE A 121 6.54 -25.92 -10.88
C ILE A 121 5.18 -25.56 -11.47
N LEU A 122 5.03 -24.36 -12.04
CA LEU A 122 3.80 -23.90 -12.67
C LEU A 122 3.37 -24.81 -13.82
N LEU A 123 4.29 -25.18 -14.71
CA LEU A 123 4.03 -26.11 -15.81
C LEU A 123 3.58 -27.49 -15.32
N ARG A 124 4.17 -27.99 -14.23
CA ARG A 124 3.84 -29.30 -13.65
C ARG A 124 2.54 -29.30 -12.85
N ARG A 125 2.28 -28.25 -12.09
CA ARG A 125 1.17 -28.15 -11.13
C ARG A 125 -0.05 -27.44 -11.70
N ARG A 126 0.12 -26.70 -12.79
CA ARG A 126 -0.88 -25.86 -13.47
C ARG A 126 -1.41 -24.68 -12.65
N VAL A 127 -1.42 -24.77 -11.32
CA VAL A 127 -1.81 -23.69 -10.40
C VAL A 127 -0.78 -23.59 -9.28
N VAL A 128 -0.16 -22.41 -9.14
CA VAL A 128 0.84 -22.12 -8.11
C VAL A 128 0.41 -20.88 -7.33
N GLN A 129 0.51 -20.95 -6.01
CA GLN A 129 0.27 -19.83 -5.11
C GLN A 129 1.60 -19.31 -4.53
N LEU A 130 1.89 -18.04 -4.79
CA LEU A 130 3.00 -17.34 -4.13
C LEU A 130 2.47 -16.62 -2.89
N THR A 131 3.06 -16.92 -1.74
CA THR A 131 2.59 -16.42 -0.43
C THR A 131 3.48 -15.33 0.15
N LYS A 132 2.88 -14.53 1.03
CA LYS A 132 3.52 -13.35 1.64
C LYS A 132 4.17 -12.48 0.57
N PHE A 133 3.45 -12.20 -0.51
CA PHE A 133 4.00 -11.60 -1.70
C PHE A 133 4.08 -10.08 -1.55
N ASP A 134 5.20 -9.62 -1.02
CA ASP A 134 5.58 -8.22 -0.93
C ASP A 134 7.08 -8.07 -1.26
N TYR A 135 7.42 -7.12 -2.14
CA TYR A 135 8.82 -6.86 -2.53
C TYR A 135 9.58 -8.13 -2.94
N ARG A 136 8.90 -9.04 -3.67
CA ARG A 136 9.48 -10.33 -4.06
C ARG A 136 10.10 -10.32 -5.44
N LEU A 137 9.80 -9.32 -6.28
CA LEU A 137 10.49 -9.09 -7.54
C LEU A 137 11.56 -8.00 -7.35
N ALA A 138 12.72 -8.19 -7.97
CA ALA A 138 13.84 -7.23 -7.91
C ALA A 138 13.46 -5.87 -8.52
N ASN A 139 14.19 -4.82 -8.12
CA ASN A 139 13.93 -3.48 -8.61
C ASN A 139 14.60 -3.21 -9.96
N ASN A 140 15.71 -3.87 -10.27
CA ASN A 140 16.43 -3.67 -11.52
C ASN A 140 15.82 -4.55 -12.61
N LEU A 141 14.83 -4.02 -13.31
CA LEU A 141 14.16 -4.69 -14.42
C LEU A 141 14.35 -3.90 -15.71
N ASP A 142 14.26 -4.61 -16.83
CA ASP A 142 14.21 -4.03 -18.16
C ASP A 142 13.10 -2.98 -18.30
N GLU A 143 13.30 -2.04 -19.21
CA GLU A 143 12.44 -0.86 -19.38
C GLU A 143 10.95 -1.21 -19.57
N GLU A 144 10.66 -2.24 -20.36
CA GLU A 144 9.27 -2.68 -20.61
C GLU A 144 8.59 -3.22 -19.35
N LEU A 145 9.32 -3.92 -18.49
CA LEU A 145 8.80 -4.40 -17.20
C LEU A 145 8.58 -3.25 -16.22
N GLN A 146 9.44 -2.22 -16.24
CA GLN A 146 9.23 -1.01 -15.43
C GLN A 146 8.01 -0.22 -15.91
N LYS A 147 7.82 -0.09 -17.23
CA LYS A 147 6.62 0.54 -17.81
C LYS A 147 5.36 -0.21 -17.36
N LEU A 148 5.39 -1.55 -17.35
CA LEU A 148 4.29 -2.37 -16.85
C LEU A 148 4.05 -2.13 -15.35
N ARG A 149 5.10 -2.08 -14.51
CA ARG A 149 4.95 -1.72 -13.09
C ARG A 149 4.25 -0.37 -12.89
N CYS A 150 4.70 0.66 -13.60
CA CYS A 150 4.10 1.99 -13.55
C CYS A 150 2.63 1.97 -13.96
N ARG A 151 2.32 1.28 -15.07
CA ARG A 151 0.93 1.13 -15.56
C ARG A 151 0.05 0.46 -14.52
N VAL A 152 0.51 -0.64 -13.93
CA VAL A 152 -0.25 -1.37 -12.92
C VAL A 152 -0.48 -0.48 -11.70
N ASN A 153 0.59 0.08 -11.13
CA ASN A 153 0.52 0.81 -9.87
C ASN A 153 -0.29 2.10 -9.96
N TYR A 154 -0.18 2.85 -11.06
CA TYR A 154 -0.74 4.20 -11.17
C TYR A 154 -1.98 4.31 -12.07
N HIS A 155 -2.28 3.30 -12.87
CA HIS A 155 -3.45 3.30 -13.76
C HIS A 155 -4.39 2.12 -13.50
N ALA A 156 -3.89 0.90 -13.33
CA ALA A 156 -4.76 -0.27 -13.16
C ALA A 156 -5.30 -0.42 -11.72
N LEU A 157 -4.50 -0.05 -10.71
CA LEU A 157 -4.91 -0.10 -9.29
C LEU A 157 -5.75 1.14 -8.91
N ARG A 158 -6.96 1.21 -9.48
CA ARG A 158 -7.96 2.22 -9.17
C ARG A 158 -8.76 1.80 -7.95
N PHE A 159 -8.85 2.68 -6.95
CA PHE A 159 -9.70 2.44 -5.79
C PHE A 159 -11.19 2.33 -6.18
N THR A 160 -11.98 1.64 -5.36
CA THR A 160 -13.44 1.51 -5.56
C THR A 160 -14.14 2.87 -5.50
N LYS A 161 -15.32 2.94 -6.11
CA LYS A 161 -16.12 4.17 -6.16
C LYS A 161 -16.38 4.78 -4.77
N PRO A 162 -16.77 4.03 -3.72
CA PRO A 162 -17.00 4.63 -2.39
C PRO A 162 -15.77 5.31 -1.79
N ILE A 163 -14.59 4.67 -1.91
CA ILE A 163 -13.31 5.25 -1.43
C ILE A 163 -12.98 6.52 -2.22
N ARG A 164 -13.11 6.46 -3.56
CA ARG A 164 -12.83 7.59 -4.44
C ARG A 164 -13.76 8.77 -4.18
N ASP A 165 -15.05 8.51 -4.06
CA ASP A 165 -16.05 9.56 -3.83
C ASP A 165 -15.78 10.29 -2.51
N LEU A 166 -15.52 9.54 -1.42
CA LEU A 166 -15.21 10.16 -0.13
C LEU A 166 -13.88 10.92 -0.20
N GLY A 167 -12.80 10.32 -0.72
CA GLY A 167 -11.51 10.98 -0.86
C GLY A 167 -11.60 12.30 -1.65
N GLN A 168 -12.27 12.28 -2.80
CA GLN A 168 -12.49 13.49 -3.62
C GLN A 168 -13.40 14.52 -2.93
N LYS A 169 -14.36 14.07 -2.12
CA LYS A 169 -15.16 14.96 -1.28
C LYS A 169 -14.30 15.66 -0.21
N LEU A 170 -13.37 14.95 0.43
CA LEU A 170 -12.45 15.55 1.41
C LEU A 170 -11.50 16.56 0.75
N VAL A 171 -10.96 16.24 -0.44
CA VAL A 171 -10.19 17.18 -1.26
C VAL A 171 -11.03 18.43 -1.57
N SER A 172 -12.26 18.26 -2.03
CA SER A 172 -13.16 19.37 -2.33
C SER A 172 -13.46 20.23 -1.10
N ARG A 173 -13.56 19.62 0.10
CA ARG A 173 -13.73 20.36 1.37
C ARG A 173 -12.49 21.17 1.70
N MET A 174 -11.29 20.59 1.59
CA MET A 174 -10.03 21.33 1.76
C MET A 174 -9.93 22.50 0.79
N ARG A 175 -10.23 22.27 -0.50
CA ARG A 175 -10.16 23.29 -1.56
C ARG A 175 -11.21 24.41 -1.42
N LYS A 176 -12.30 24.16 -0.69
CA LYS A 176 -13.28 25.21 -0.34
C LYS A 176 -12.77 26.14 0.76
N MET A 177 -11.93 25.63 1.66
CA MET A 177 -11.35 26.44 2.75
C MET A 177 -10.11 27.21 2.28
N THR A 178 -9.36 26.66 1.33
CA THR A 178 -8.14 27.28 0.79
C THR A 178 -7.90 26.88 -0.66
N ASN A 179 -7.29 27.76 -1.45
CA ASN A 179 -6.86 27.41 -2.79
C ASN A 179 -5.71 26.40 -2.79
N ARG A 180 -4.86 26.38 -1.75
CA ARG A 180 -3.71 25.45 -1.64
C ARG A 180 -3.57 24.88 -0.23
N PHE A 181 -3.22 23.60 -0.13
CA PHE A 181 -2.98 22.93 1.15
C PHE A 181 -1.82 21.93 1.08
N ILE A 182 -1.24 21.65 2.24
CA ILE A 182 -0.18 20.66 2.41
C ILE A 182 -0.81 19.38 2.96
N ALA A 183 -0.51 18.23 2.36
CA ALA A 183 -0.76 16.95 3.00
C ALA A 183 0.48 16.48 3.75
N VAL A 184 0.35 16.25 5.04
CA VAL A 184 1.40 15.73 5.92
C VAL A 184 1.07 14.30 6.29
N HIS A 185 1.85 13.35 5.79
CA HIS A 185 1.78 11.94 6.20
C HIS A 185 2.67 11.69 7.42
N LEU A 186 2.04 11.59 8.59
CA LEU A 186 2.68 11.32 9.88
C LEU A 186 2.61 9.83 10.21
N ARG A 187 3.70 9.13 9.92
CA ARG A 187 3.94 7.76 10.36
C ARG A 187 4.64 7.77 11.72
N PHE A 188 3.91 8.17 12.77
CA PHE A 188 4.38 8.30 14.15
C PHE A 188 3.64 7.35 15.11
N GLU A 189 3.27 6.17 14.62
CA GLU A 189 2.56 5.14 15.37
C GLU A 189 3.51 4.30 16.25
N PRO A 190 3.03 3.74 17.38
CA PRO A 190 3.88 3.07 18.36
C PRO A 190 4.75 1.94 17.77
N ASP A 191 4.22 1.17 16.82
CA ASP A 191 4.96 0.09 16.14
C ASP A 191 6.16 0.63 15.36
N MET A 192 5.96 1.74 14.65
CA MET A 192 7.01 2.36 13.85
C MET A 192 8.10 2.96 14.71
N LEU A 193 7.73 3.62 15.80
CA LEU A 193 8.70 4.18 16.74
C LEU A 193 9.50 3.06 17.41
N ALA A 194 8.82 2.02 17.89
CA ALA A 194 9.46 0.84 18.47
C ALA A 194 10.43 0.16 17.49
N PHE A 195 10.09 0.06 16.21
CA PHE A 195 10.94 -0.58 15.20
C PHE A 195 12.13 0.30 14.82
N SER A 196 11.95 1.63 14.80
CA SER A 196 13.02 2.58 14.49
C SER A 196 14.18 2.52 15.49
N GLY A 197 13.94 2.10 16.74
CA GLY A 197 14.96 2.08 17.80
C GLY A 197 15.42 3.47 18.24
N CYS A 198 14.70 4.52 17.83
CA CYS A 198 15.00 5.90 18.16
C CYS A 198 14.46 6.30 19.54
N TYR A 199 14.99 7.41 20.06
CA TYR A 199 14.53 8.05 21.29
C TYR A 199 13.98 9.45 20.98
N TYR A 200 12.79 9.73 21.49
CA TYR A 200 12.01 10.94 21.19
C TYR A 200 11.87 11.87 22.40
N GLY A 201 12.52 11.57 23.52
CA GLY A 201 12.59 12.45 24.68
C GLY A 201 11.53 12.18 25.76
N GLY A 202 10.73 11.12 25.65
CA GLY A 202 9.68 10.75 26.59
C GLY A 202 10.16 9.98 27.84
N GLY A 203 11.47 9.97 28.11
CA GLY A 203 12.05 9.39 29.33
C GLY A 203 11.87 7.88 29.46
N ASP A 204 11.85 7.40 30.70
CA ASP A 204 11.74 5.97 31.00
C ASP A 204 10.41 5.36 30.56
N LYS A 205 9.34 6.17 30.53
CA LYS A 205 8.02 5.76 30.03
C LYS A 205 8.11 5.34 28.56
N GLU A 206 8.67 6.21 27.70
CA GLU A 206 8.86 5.90 26.28
C GLU A 206 9.73 4.65 26.08
N ARG A 207 10.85 4.58 26.80
CA ARG A 207 11.78 3.45 26.71
C ARG A 207 11.10 2.13 27.07
N TYR A 208 10.27 2.15 28.12
CA TYR A 208 9.52 0.97 28.54
C TYR A 208 8.46 0.59 27.51
N GLU A 209 7.56 1.51 27.15
CA GLU A 209 6.42 1.24 26.24
C GLU A 209 6.88 0.77 24.86
N LEU A 210 7.82 1.49 24.22
CA LEU A 210 8.36 1.11 22.92
C LEU A 210 9.23 -0.15 23.02
N GLY A 211 9.93 -0.34 24.14
CA GLY A 211 10.71 -1.55 24.43
C GLY A 211 9.84 -2.80 24.51
N GLU A 212 8.68 -2.74 25.16
CA GLU A 212 7.73 -3.85 25.25
C GLU A 212 7.15 -4.24 23.87
N ILE A 213 6.88 -3.26 23.00
CA ILE A 213 6.47 -3.53 21.62
C ILE A 213 7.61 -4.23 20.86
N ARG A 214 8.85 -3.74 21.01
CA ARG A 214 10.02 -4.29 20.32
C ARG A 214 10.30 -5.74 20.71
N LYS A 215 10.13 -6.11 21.99
CA LYS A 215 10.30 -7.48 22.50
C LYS A 215 9.41 -8.50 21.80
N ARG A 216 8.26 -8.09 21.25
CA ARG A 216 7.36 -8.97 20.48
C ARG A 216 7.99 -9.43 19.14
N TRP A 217 9.06 -8.76 18.70
CA TRP A 217 9.72 -8.98 17.41
C TRP A 217 11.19 -9.33 17.59
N ILE A 218 11.47 -10.59 17.93
CA ILE A 218 12.82 -11.11 18.23
C ILE A 218 13.83 -10.96 17.09
N THR A 219 13.38 -10.70 15.86
CA THR A 219 14.24 -10.54 14.68
C THR A 219 14.72 -9.10 14.48
N LEU A 220 14.27 -8.15 15.30
CA LEU A 220 14.73 -6.76 15.19
C LEU A 220 16.19 -6.66 15.68
N PRO A 221 17.08 -5.99 14.94
CA PRO A 221 18.48 -5.82 15.34
C PRO A 221 18.58 -4.98 16.61
N ASP A 222 19.67 -5.06 17.37
CA ASP A 222 19.92 -4.05 18.41
C ASP A 222 20.41 -2.74 17.76
N LEU A 223 19.81 -1.61 18.11
CA LEU A 223 20.02 -0.33 17.43
C LEU A 223 20.37 0.78 18.43
N SER A 224 21.38 1.58 18.11
CA SER A 224 21.68 2.81 18.86
C SER A 224 20.72 3.92 18.43
N PRO A 225 19.96 4.55 19.36
CA PRO A 225 19.08 5.67 19.03
C PRO A 225 19.78 6.83 18.33
N GLU A 226 20.96 7.20 18.81
CA GLU A 226 21.79 8.27 18.24
C GLU A 226 22.31 7.88 16.85
N GLY A 227 22.67 6.60 16.66
CA GLY A 227 23.12 6.07 15.38
C GLY A 227 22.01 6.05 14.31
N GLU A 228 20.77 5.73 14.70
CA GLU A 228 19.61 5.79 13.81
C GLU A 228 19.25 7.25 13.46
N ARG A 229 19.29 8.16 14.44
CA ARG A 229 19.04 9.59 14.22
C ARG A 229 20.05 10.20 13.25
N LYS A 230 21.35 9.95 13.44
CA LYS A 230 22.42 10.44 12.55
C LYS A 230 22.30 9.93 11.11
N ARG A 231 21.73 8.73 10.92
CA ARG A 231 21.49 8.15 9.58
C ARG A 231 20.17 8.60 8.94
N GLY A 232 19.42 9.49 9.60
CA GLY A 232 18.11 9.94 9.12
C GLY A 232 17.06 8.83 9.08
N LYS A 233 17.17 7.83 9.98
CA LYS A 233 16.25 6.70 10.06
C LYS A 233 15.14 6.87 11.09
N CYS A 234 15.28 7.85 11.99
CA CYS A 234 14.21 8.22 12.91
C CYS A 234 13.14 9.03 12.18
N PRO A 235 11.87 8.60 12.23
CA PRO A 235 10.74 9.46 11.92
C PRO A 235 10.85 10.82 12.61
N LEU A 236 10.53 11.91 11.92
CA LEU A 236 10.41 13.21 12.57
C LEU A 236 9.20 13.23 13.51
N THR A 237 9.33 13.89 14.67
CA THR A 237 8.18 14.18 15.53
C THR A 237 7.24 15.19 14.85
N PRO A 238 5.95 15.25 15.23
CA PRO A 238 5.06 16.28 14.68
C PRO A 238 5.60 17.71 14.88
N HIS A 239 6.27 17.97 16.00
CA HIS A 239 6.92 19.26 16.23
C HIS A 239 8.09 19.51 15.27
N GLU A 240 8.97 18.53 15.06
CA GLU A 240 10.07 18.63 14.09
C GLU A 240 9.55 18.86 12.65
N VAL A 241 8.45 18.22 12.27
CA VAL A 241 7.77 18.46 10.99
C VAL A 241 7.28 19.91 10.91
N GLY A 242 6.64 20.42 11.97
CA GLY A 242 6.19 21.81 12.03
C GLY A 242 7.34 22.81 11.87
N LEU A 243 8.44 22.60 12.60
CA LEU A 243 9.64 23.45 12.50
C LEU A 243 10.24 23.41 11.09
N MET A 244 10.30 22.22 10.46
CA MET A 244 10.77 22.08 9.08
C MET A 244 9.88 22.87 8.11
N LEU A 245 8.56 22.79 8.22
CA LEU A 245 7.63 23.55 7.36
C LEU A 245 7.82 25.07 7.55
N ARG A 246 7.99 25.54 8.78
CA ARG A 246 8.29 26.96 9.07
C ARG A 246 9.61 27.40 8.43
N ALA A 247 10.64 26.57 8.51
CA ALA A 247 11.95 26.85 7.91
C ALA A 247 11.89 26.90 6.38
N LEU A 248 10.97 26.15 5.75
CA LEU A 248 10.70 26.20 4.31
C LEU A 248 9.85 27.42 3.89
N GLY A 249 9.43 28.26 4.83
CA GLY A 249 8.71 29.50 4.56
C GLY A 249 7.18 29.41 4.66
N PHE A 250 6.63 28.29 5.13
CA PHE A 250 5.17 28.18 5.33
C PHE A 250 4.70 28.99 6.54
N GLY A 251 3.72 29.86 6.31
CA GLY A 251 3.06 30.68 7.34
C GLY A 251 2.12 29.87 8.23
N ASN A 252 1.71 30.43 9.37
CA ASN A 252 0.77 29.77 10.29
C ASN A 252 -0.67 29.69 9.73
N ASP A 253 -0.97 30.53 8.74
CA ASP A 253 -2.20 30.51 7.93
C ASP A 253 -2.25 29.32 6.95
N THR A 254 -1.16 28.57 6.79
CA THR A 254 -1.10 27.39 5.92
C THR A 254 -2.05 26.29 6.42
N TYR A 255 -2.86 25.75 5.50
CA TYR A 255 -3.76 24.64 5.77
C TYR A 255 -3.06 23.29 5.65
N LEU A 256 -3.14 22.48 6.69
CA LEU A 256 -2.61 21.13 6.73
C LEU A 256 -3.73 20.10 6.70
N TYR A 257 -3.63 19.13 5.79
CA TYR A 257 -4.31 17.85 5.90
C TYR A 257 -3.33 16.84 6.50
N VAL A 258 -3.65 16.25 7.65
CA VAL A 258 -2.78 15.29 8.32
C VAL A 258 -3.31 13.87 8.15
N ALA A 259 -2.55 13.07 7.40
CA ALA A 259 -2.77 11.66 7.21
C ALA A 259 -1.95 10.85 8.22
N SER A 260 -2.64 10.21 9.17
CA SER A 260 -1.98 9.36 10.17
C SER A 260 -2.89 8.23 10.67
N GLY A 261 -2.24 7.17 11.19
CA GLY A 261 -2.87 6.24 12.12
C GLY A 261 -2.90 6.79 13.54
N GLU A 262 -2.84 5.88 14.52
CA GLU A 262 -2.76 6.21 15.94
C GLU A 262 -1.40 6.83 16.30
N ILE A 263 -1.37 8.13 16.59
CA ILE A 263 -0.15 8.84 16.96
C ILE A 263 0.27 8.45 18.40
N TYR A 264 1.52 8.02 18.56
CA TYR A 264 2.09 7.79 19.89
C TYR A 264 2.07 9.07 20.72
N GLY A 265 1.51 9.01 21.93
CA GLY A 265 1.29 10.18 22.80
C GLY A 265 0.10 11.06 22.40
N GLY A 266 -0.66 10.68 21.37
CA GLY A 266 -1.96 11.30 21.03
C GLY A 266 -1.91 12.80 20.80
N GLU A 267 -2.92 13.50 21.32
CA GLU A 267 -3.09 14.95 21.15
C GLU A 267 -1.92 15.76 21.74
N GLU A 268 -1.33 15.32 22.85
CA GLU A 268 -0.18 16.01 23.46
C GLU A 268 1.01 16.07 22.49
N THR A 269 1.22 15.02 21.71
CA THR A 269 2.31 14.94 20.73
C THR A 269 2.01 15.75 19.46
N LEU A 270 0.74 15.90 19.11
CA LEU A 270 0.30 16.74 17.98
C LEU A 270 0.24 18.23 18.33
N LYS A 271 0.04 18.59 19.60
CA LYS A 271 -0.17 19.96 20.06
C LYS A 271 0.84 20.98 19.50
N PRO A 272 2.17 20.74 19.53
CA PRO A 272 3.12 21.72 18.98
C PRO A 272 2.95 21.95 17.47
N LEU A 273 2.54 20.94 16.71
CA LEU A 273 2.26 21.09 15.28
C LEU A 273 1.01 21.96 15.07
N CYS A 274 -0.05 21.74 15.87
CA CYS A 274 -1.27 22.54 15.83
C CYS A 274 -1.04 24.00 16.24
N GLU A 275 -0.14 24.25 17.20
CA GLU A 275 0.23 25.62 17.59
C GLU A 275 0.98 26.37 16.47
N LEU A 276 1.83 25.67 15.72
CA LEU A 276 2.53 26.24 14.56
C LEU A 276 1.62 26.44 13.34
N PHE A 277 0.64 25.55 13.16
CA PHE A 277 -0.28 25.51 12.03
C PHE A 277 -1.72 25.25 12.52
N PRO A 278 -2.45 26.28 12.96
CA PRO A 278 -3.81 26.15 13.50
C PRO A 278 -4.85 25.64 12.50
N ASN A 279 -4.62 25.82 11.19
CA ASN A 279 -5.50 25.30 10.13
C ASN A 279 -5.22 23.81 9.87
N PHE A 280 -5.42 22.99 10.90
CA PHE A 280 -5.11 21.56 10.94
C PHE A 280 -6.38 20.72 10.77
N TYR A 281 -6.35 19.79 9.82
CA TYR A 281 -7.50 18.93 9.50
C TYR A 281 -7.09 17.48 9.31
N THR A 282 -7.90 16.55 9.79
CA THR A 282 -7.75 15.11 9.54
C THR A 282 -8.94 14.57 8.74
N LYS A 283 -8.83 13.31 8.26
CA LYS A 283 -9.96 12.63 7.61
C LYS A 283 -11.19 12.58 8.51
N GLU A 284 -11.02 12.36 9.81
CA GLU A 284 -12.11 12.28 10.80
C GLU A 284 -12.84 13.63 10.89
N MET A 285 -12.10 14.73 11.00
CA MET A 285 -12.67 16.08 11.09
C MET A 285 -13.42 16.47 9.82
N LEU A 286 -12.87 16.12 8.65
CA LEU A 286 -13.45 16.50 7.36
C LEU A 286 -14.60 15.59 6.94
N ALA A 287 -14.58 14.31 7.30
CA ALA A 287 -15.60 13.33 6.90
C ALA A 287 -16.79 13.29 7.85
N GLY A 288 -16.56 13.46 9.16
CA GLY A 288 -17.59 13.27 10.18
C GLY A 288 -18.22 11.88 10.10
N GLU A 289 -19.55 11.82 10.11
CA GLU A 289 -20.31 10.56 10.09
C GLU A 289 -20.10 9.73 8.81
N GLU A 290 -19.71 10.35 7.70
CA GLU A 290 -19.48 9.65 6.43
C GLU A 290 -18.33 8.63 6.51
N LEU A 291 -17.44 8.80 7.49
CA LEU A 291 -16.32 7.89 7.72
C LEU A 291 -16.75 6.58 8.38
N GLN A 292 -17.93 6.52 9.02
CA GLN A 292 -18.35 5.38 9.86
C GLN A 292 -18.24 4.03 9.14
N THR A 293 -18.63 3.98 7.86
CA THR A 293 -18.59 2.75 7.05
C THR A 293 -17.17 2.27 6.71
N PHE A 294 -16.16 3.12 6.93
CA PHE A 294 -14.75 2.84 6.67
C PHE A 294 -13.94 2.55 7.94
N LEU A 295 -14.42 2.97 9.12
CA LEU A 295 -13.69 2.86 10.40
C LEU A 295 -13.14 1.46 10.71
N PRO A 296 -13.85 0.34 10.41
CA PRO A 296 -13.32 -0.99 10.68
C PRO A 296 -12.15 -1.41 9.78
N PHE A 297 -11.93 -0.71 8.66
CA PHE A 297 -11.05 -1.16 7.58
C PHE A 297 -9.87 -0.18 7.38
N SER A 298 -8.76 -0.45 8.08
CA SER A 298 -7.54 0.37 8.04
C SER A 298 -7.00 0.64 6.62
N SER A 299 -7.11 -0.33 5.72
CA SER A 299 -6.69 -0.21 4.33
C SER A 299 -7.60 0.72 3.53
N ARG A 300 -8.89 0.79 3.84
CA ARG A 300 -9.79 1.74 3.17
C ARG A 300 -9.57 3.17 3.69
N LEU A 301 -9.31 3.33 4.98
CA LEU A 301 -8.91 4.62 5.57
C LEU A 301 -7.60 5.13 4.96
N ALA A 302 -6.58 4.27 4.85
CA ALA A 302 -5.30 4.60 4.21
C ALA A 302 -5.47 4.95 2.72
N ALA A 303 -6.45 4.36 2.02
CA ALA A 303 -6.76 4.68 0.64
C ALA A 303 -7.41 6.08 0.49
N ILE A 304 -8.24 6.49 1.45
CA ILE A 304 -8.79 7.85 1.51
C ILE A 304 -7.64 8.85 1.74
N ASP A 305 -6.78 8.60 2.73
CA ASP A 305 -5.59 9.42 3.00
C ASP A 305 -4.67 9.53 1.78
N TYR A 306 -4.51 8.44 1.01
CA TYR A 306 -3.77 8.45 -0.25
C TYR A 306 -4.36 9.42 -1.26
N ILE A 307 -5.68 9.40 -1.47
CA ILE A 307 -6.33 10.29 -2.44
C ILE A 307 -6.12 11.75 -2.03
N VAL A 308 -6.36 12.10 -0.77
CA VAL A 308 -6.22 13.49 -0.32
C VAL A 308 -4.76 13.95 -0.40
N SER A 309 -3.82 13.05 -0.11
CA SER A 309 -2.39 13.34 -0.22
C SER A 309 -1.93 13.52 -1.68
N ASP A 310 -2.42 12.70 -2.60
CA ASP A 310 -2.10 12.79 -4.03
C ASP A 310 -2.58 14.12 -4.64
N GLU A 311 -3.75 14.60 -4.20
CA GLU A 311 -4.40 15.81 -4.70
C GLU A 311 -3.95 17.10 -3.98
N SER A 312 -3.02 17.01 -3.02
CA SER A 312 -2.45 18.17 -2.32
C SER A 312 -1.46 18.96 -3.18
N ASP A 313 -1.18 20.21 -2.86
CA ASP A 313 -0.17 21.01 -3.59
C ASP A 313 1.26 20.66 -3.16
N VAL A 314 1.42 20.34 -1.88
CA VAL A 314 2.68 19.93 -1.28
C VAL A 314 2.42 18.69 -0.45
N PHE A 315 3.18 17.63 -0.70
CA PHE A 315 3.15 16.41 0.09
C PHE A 315 4.42 16.31 0.93
N VAL A 316 4.24 16.13 2.24
CA VAL A 316 5.33 16.02 3.22
C VAL A 316 5.14 14.74 4.01
N THR A 317 6.24 14.08 4.37
CA THR A 317 6.19 12.92 5.26
C THR A 317 7.27 13.01 6.32
N ASN A 318 6.98 12.48 7.50
CA ASN A 318 7.97 12.39 8.57
C ASN A 318 8.87 11.14 8.44
N ASN A 319 8.56 10.21 7.55
CA ASN A 319 9.27 8.95 7.37
C ASN A 319 9.17 8.44 5.92
N ASN A 320 10.25 7.83 5.41
CA ASN A 320 10.29 7.27 4.05
C ASN A 320 9.62 5.87 3.95
N GLY A 321 8.34 5.82 4.32
CA GLY A 321 7.50 4.62 4.29
C GLY A 321 6.95 4.26 2.91
N ASN A 322 6.12 3.21 2.85
CA ASN A 322 5.57 2.72 1.58
C ASN A 322 4.68 3.75 0.87
N MET A 323 3.82 4.44 1.62
CA MET A 323 2.94 5.47 1.06
C MET A 323 3.74 6.62 0.44
N ALA A 324 4.79 7.08 1.13
CA ALA A 324 5.67 8.14 0.65
C ALA A 324 6.31 7.78 -0.69
N LYS A 325 6.82 6.56 -0.83
CA LYS A 325 7.43 6.07 -2.08
C LYS A 325 6.43 6.00 -3.24
N ILE A 326 5.20 5.56 -2.97
CA ILE A 326 4.17 5.47 -4.01
C ILE A 326 3.69 6.85 -4.43
N LEU A 327 3.50 7.79 -3.50
CA LEU A 327 3.11 9.16 -3.84
C LEU A 327 4.23 9.91 -4.55
N ALA A 328 5.49 9.73 -4.14
CA ALA A 328 6.64 10.34 -4.81
C ALA A 328 6.81 9.87 -6.26
N GLY A 329 6.41 8.64 -6.59
CA GLY A 329 6.43 8.18 -7.98
C GLY A 329 5.18 8.54 -8.78
N ARG A 330 4.12 9.03 -8.12
CA ARG A 330 2.86 9.47 -8.76
C ARG A 330 2.86 10.96 -9.08
N ARG A 331 3.38 11.77 -8.16
CA ARG A 331 3.41 13.24 -8.22
C ARG A 331 4.62 13.74 -8.99
#